data_AF-A0A1B6HWC3-F1
#
_entry.id   AF-A0A1B6HWC3-F1
#
_cell.length_a   1.000
_cell.length_b   1.000
_cell.length_c   1.000
_cell.angle_alpha   90.00
_cell.angle_beta   90.00
_cell.angle_gamma   90.00
#
_symmetry.space_group_name_H-M   'P 1'
#
loop_
_entity.id
_entity.type
_entity.pdbx_description
1 polymer ?
#
loop_
_entity_poly.entity_id
_entity_poly.type
_entity_poly.pdbx_seq_one_letter_code
_entity_poly.pdbx_strand_id
1 'polypeptide(L)'
;EFNFWMNNRMVRLKKNNVCHKLARYYCPSSGPRPESYWEDYSTAEGLPNEEQKEELYISLKSAAESGLDFSTRWFIKDGTNNGNLSDIDTPHIVPVDLNAFLQNNARILSSLYAEIGNAAKATHYKHRATKLLQAIEAILWREDRGMWLD
;
A
#
# COMPACT_ATOMS: atom_id res chain seq x y z
N GLU A 1 9.27 3.60 13.08
CA GLU A 1 8.16 3.52 12.13
C GLU A 1 8.60 3.42 10.67
N PHE A 2 9.30 4.38 10.06
CA PHE A 2 9.67 4.31 8.62
C PHE A 2 10.28 2.96 8.17
N ASN A 3 11.20 2.40 8.97
CA ASN A 3 11.81 1.09 8.68
C ASN A 3 10.81 -0.08 8.69
N PHE A 4 9.71 0.00 9.45
CA PHE A 4 8.66 -1.03 9.42
C PHE A 4 8.06 -1.12 8.01
N TRP A 5 7.70 0.01 7.41
CA TRP A 5 7.19 0.06 6.04
C TRP A 5 8.22 -0.45 5.03
N MET A 6 9.46 0.03 5.13
CA MET A 6 10.54 -0.36 4.20
C MET A 6 10.87 -1.86 4.24
N ASN A 7 10.69 -2.50 5.40
CA ASN A 7 11.05 -3.90 5.59
C ASN A 7 9.88 -4.87 5.36
N ASN A 8 8.64 -4.45 5.67
CA ASN A 8 7.49 -5.36 5.72
C ASN A 8 6.39 -5.08 4.69
N ARG A 9 6.42 -3.93 4.02
CA ARG A 9 5.31 -3.47 3.15
C ARG A 9 5.73 -3.15 1.72
N MET A 10 7.02 -3.31 1.38
CA MET A 10 7.55 -2.99 0.05
C MET A 10 7.35 -4.14 -0.94
N VAL A 11 6.83 -3.83 -2.12
CA VAL A 11 6.72 -4.72 -3.28
C VAL A 11 7.62 -4.24 -4.42
N ARG A 12 7.98 -5.15 -5.33
CA ARG A 12 8.80 -4.85 -6.51
C ARG A 12 7.94 -4.80 -7.76
N LEU A 13 8.05 -3.72 -8.51
CA LEU A 13 7.29 -3.47 -9.74
C LEU A 13 8.27 -3.27 -10.89
N LYS A 14 8.01 -3.88 -12.05
CA LYS A 14 8.86 -3.72 -13.24
C LYS A 14 8.12 -2.87 -14.27
N LYS A 15 8.75 -1.78 -14.73
CA LYS A 15 8.29 -0.98 -15.86
C LYS A 15 9.49 -0.66 -16.75
N ASN A 16 9.38 -0.90 -18.05
CA ASN A 16 10.45 -0.66 -19.03
C ASN A 16 11.81 -1.27 -18.62
N ASN A 17 11.82 -2.52 -18.14
CA ASN A 17 13.00 -3.23 -17.61
C ASN A 17 13.66 -2.61 -16.37
N VAL A 18 13.09 -1.54 -15.79
CA VAL A 18 13.54 -0.95 -14.53
C VAL A 18 12.68 -1.50 -13.39
N CYS A 19 13.35 -1.93 -12.32
CA CYS A 19 12.70 -2.44 -11.11
C CYS A 19 12.56 -1.32 -10.08
N HIS A 20 11.33 -0.98 -9.74
CA HIS A 20 10.95 0.01 -8.74
C HIS A 20 10.46 -0.69 -7.47
N LYS A 21 10.57 0.00 -6.33
CA LYS A 21 10.03 -0.47 -5.04
C LYS A 21 9.06 0.55 -4.49
N LEU A 22 7.84 0.12 -4.21
CA LEU A 22 6.78 0.91 -3.61
C LEU A 22 6.12 0.12 -2.48
N ALA A 23 5.45 0.80 -1.56
CA ALA A 23 4.75 0.17 -0.45
C ALA A 23 3.29 -0.11 -0.81
N ARG A 24 2.72 -1.12 -0.14
CA ARG A 24 1.29 -1.44 -0.14
C ARG A 24 0.77 -1.58 1.29
N TYR A 25 -0.54 -1.40 1.48
CA TYR A 25 -1.19 -1.86 2.70
C TYR A 25 -1.27 -3.38 2.69
N TYR A 26 -0.91 -4.01 3.80
CA TYR A 26 -0.85 -5.46 3.90
C TYR A 26 -0.89 -5.92 5.36
N CYS A 27 -2.05 -6.37 5.81
CA CYS A 27 -2.27 -6.86 7.17
C CYS A 27 -2.53 -8.38 7.19
N PRO A 28 -1.47 -9.22 7.23
CA PRO A 28 -1.58 -10.68 7.10
C PRO A 28 -1.86 -11.39 8.44
N SER A 29 -2.63 -10.78 9.35
CA SER A 29 -3.12 -11.54 10.50
C SER A 29 -4.14 -12.58 10.03
N SER A 30 -4.43 -13.61 10.82
CA SER A 30 -5.43 -14.62 10.48
C SER A 30 -6.83 -14.25 10.95
N GLY A 31 -7.87 -14.63 10.20
CA GLY A 31 -9.27 -14.52 10.59
C GLY A 31 -9.88 -13.12 10.47
N PRO A 32 -11.19 -12.99 10.75
CA PRO A 32 -11.91 -11.72 10.65
C PRO A 32 -11.44 -10.70 11.68
N ARG A 33 -11.75 -9.43 11.44
CA ARG A 33 -11.48 -8.35 12.39
C ARG A 33 -12.28 -8.55 13.67
N PRO A 34 -11.67 -8.53 14.87
CA PRO A 34 -12.40 -8.71 16.12
C PRO A 34 -13.43 -7.60 16.37
N GLU A 35 -13.19 -6.39 15.88
CA GLU A 35 -14.10 -5.24 15.98
C GLU A 35 -15.26 -5.25 14.95
N SER A 36 -15.22 -6.14 13.95
CA SER A 36 -16.24 -6.28 12.90
C SER A 36 -16.39 -7.75 12.48
N TYR A 37 -16.40 -8.64 13.49
CA TYR A 37 -16.25 -10.08 13.26
C TYR A 37 -17.38 -10.64 12.40
N TRP A 38 -18.62 -10.28 12.75
CA TRP A 38 -19.80 -10.79 12.07
C TRP A 38 -19.84 -10.31 10.62
N GLU A 39 -19.56 -9.03 10.38
CA GLU A 39 -19.56 -8.44 9.05
C GLU A 39 -18.51 -9.10 8.14
N ASP A 40 -17.28 -9.26 8.63
CA ASP A 40 -16.20 -9.92 7.88
C ASP A 40 -16.55 -11.39 7.62
N TYR A 41 -16.99 -12.12 8.66
CA TYR A 41 -17.36 -13.52 8.56
C TYR A 41 -18.51 -13.75 7.57
N SER A 42 -19.59 -12.97 7.66
CA SER A 42 -20.73 -13.05 6.74
C SER A 42 -20.35 -12.70 5.30
N THR A 43 -19.42 -11.75 5.10
CA THR A 43 -18.92 -11.42 3.75
C THR A 43 -18.15 -12.60 3.15
N ALA A 44 -17.41 -13.35 3.97
CA ALA A 44 -16.62 -14.50 3.55
C ALA A 44 -17.41 -15.82 3.47
N GLU A 45 -18.62 -15.90 4.03
CA GLU A 45 -19.41 -17.13 4.13
C GLU A 45 -19.67 -17.78 2.76
N GLY A 46 -19.86 -16.96 1.72
CA GLY A 46 -20.10 -17.43 0.35
C GLY A 46 -18.87 -17.95 -0.40
N LEU A 47 -17.67 -17.86 0.19
CA LEU A 47 -16.44 -18.31 -0.47
C LEU A 47 -16.24 -19.83 -0.28
N PRO A 48 -15.77 -20.54 -1.33
CA PRO A 48 -15.80 -22.00 -1.38
C PRO A 48 -14.76 -22.69 -0.50
N ASN A 49 -13.72 -21.99 -0.02
CA ASN A 49 -12.69 -22.58 0.83
C ASN A 49 -12.10 -21.57 1.83
N GLU A 50 -11.45 -22.10 2.88
CA GLU A 50 -10.87 -21.29 3.96
C GLU A 50 -9.68 -20.43 3.51
N GLU A 51 -8.94 -20.83 2.46
CA GLU A 51 -7.84 -20.03 1.92
C GLU A 51 -8.35 -18.71 1.33
N GLN A 52 -9.41 -18.78 0.51
CA GLN A 52 -10.05 -17.59 -0.05
C GLN A 52 -10.73 -16.73 1.00
N LYS A 53 -11.31 -17.33 2.05
CA LYS A 53 -11.83 -16.56 3.19
C LYS A 53 -10.71 -15.80 3.89
N GLU A 54 -9.56 -16.42 4.10
CA GLU A 54 -8.41 -15.77 4.70
C GLU A 54 -7.85 -14.65 3.82
N GLU A 55 -7.74 -14.87 2.51
CA GLU A 55 -7.35 -13.81 1.56
C GLU A 55 -8.30 -12.60 1.61
N LEU A 56 -9.62 -12.85 1.68
CA LEU A 56 -10.62 -11.81 1.85
C LEU A 56 -10.42 -11.08 3.19
N TYR A 57 -10.24 -11.80 4.30
CA TYR A 57 -9.99 -11.17 5.61
C TYR A 57 -8.74 -10.29 5.57
N ILE A 58 -7.64 -10.76 4.98
CA ILE A 58 -6.41 -9.97 4.80
C ILE A 58 -6.71 -8.71 3.98
N SER A 59 -7.55 -8.80 2.94
CA SER A 59 -7.92 -7.66 2.11
C SER A 59 -8.77 -6.63 2.83
N LEU A 60 -9.74 -7.07 3.64
CA LEU A 60 -10.56 -6.22 4.50
C LEU A 60 -9.70 -5.50 5.55
N LYS A 61 -8.80 -6.22 6.22
CA LYS A 61 -7.87 -5.65 7.21
C LYS A 61 -6.86 -4.69 6.59
N SER A 62 -6.40 -4.97 5.39
CA SER A 62 -5.50 -4.08 4.66
C SER A 62 -6.22 -2.79 4.23
N ALA A 63 -7.51 -2.86 3.89
CA ALA A 63 -8.32 -1.66 3.67
C ALA A 63 -8.49 -0.85 4.96
N ALA A 64 -8.69 -1.50 6.11
CA ALA A 64 -8.69 -0.81 7.40
C ALA A 64 -7.32 -0.17 7.72
N GLU A 65 -6.19 -0.84 7.43
CA GLU A 65 -4.83 -0.26 7.56
C GLU A 65 -4.65 1.00 6.68
N SER A 66 -5.39 1.10 5.57
CA SER A 66 -5.37 2.27 4.68
C SER A 66 -6.12 3.49 5.25
N GLY A 67 -7.02 3.29 6.22
CA GLY A 67 -7.95 4.30 6.69
C GLY A 67 -9.12 4.59 5.73
N LEU A 68 -9.34 3.75 4.72
CA LEU A 68 -10.42 3.84 3.74
C LEU A 68 -11.21 2.52 3.66
N ASP A 69 -11.85 2.12 4.75
CA ASP A 69 -12.74 0.95 4.87
C ASP A 69 -14.22 1.36 4.73
N PHE A 70 -14.93 1.07 3.64
CA PHE A 70 -14.45 0.54 2.36
C PHE A 70 -14.72 1.53 1.22
N SER A 71 -13.96 1.36 0.14
CA SER A 71 -14.02 2.21 -1.04
C SER A 71 -13.90 1.35 -2.29
N THR A 72 -14.58 1.75 -3.36
CA THR A 72 -14.44 1.11 -4.68
C THR A 72 -12.99 1.16 -5.17
N ARG A 73 -12.18 2.10 -4.68
CA ARG A 73 -10.72 2.16 -4.90
C ARG A 73 -10.02 0.81 -4.70
N TRP A 74 -10.52 -0.02 -3.79
CA TRP A 74 -9.92 -1.31 -3.43
C TRP A 74 -10.51 -2.52 -4.16
N PHE A 75 -11.52 -2.31 -5.01
CA PHE A 75 -12.19 -3.42 -5.69
C PHE A 75 -11.50 -3.72 -7.01
N ILE A 76 -11.23 -5.01 -7.27
CA ILE A 76 -10.71 -5.50 -8.54
C ILE A 76 -11.69 -6.53 -9.09
N LYS A 77 -12.53 -6.09 -10.03
CA LYS A 77 -13.45 -6.95 -10.77
C LYS A 77 -13.25 -6.76 -12.26
N ASP A 78 -12.77 -7.79 -12.93
CA ASP A 78 -12.49 -7.77 -14.38
C ASP A 78 -11.58 -6.60 -14.79
N GLY A 79 -10.64 -6.22 -13.91
CA GLY A 79 -9.75 -5.06 -14.12
C GLY A 79 -10.40 -3.70 -13.91
N THR A 80 -11.58 -3.65 -13.30
CA THR A 80 -12.33 -2.42 -12.97
C THR A 80 -12.62 -2.32 -11.47
N ASN A 81 -13.07 -1.14 -11.03
CA ASN A 81 -13.48 -0.86 -9.66
C ASN A 81 -15.01 -0.92 -9.43
N ASN A 82 -15.77 -1.51 -10.37
CA ASN A 82 -17.24 -1.61 -10.30
C ASN A 82 -17.72 -2.84 -9.53
N GLY A 83 -16.85 -3.43 -8.70
CA GLY A 83 -17.15 -4.58 -7.88
C GLY A 83 -17.97 -4.24 -6.63
N ASN A 84 -18.08 -5.23 -5.75
CA ASN A 84 -18.60 -5.07 -4.40
C ASN A 84 -17.54 -5.50 -3.37
N LEU A 85 -17.92 -5.56 -2.08
CA LEU A 85 -16.99 -5.88 -1.01
C LEU A 85 -16.32 -7.25 -1.16
N SER A 86 -16.95 -8.23 -1.81
CA SER A 86 -16.32 -9.53 -2.11
C SER A 86 -15.19 -9.44 -3.12
N ASP A 87 -15.14 -8.36 -3.91
CA ASP A 87 -14.12 -8.11 -4.94
C ASP A 87 -12.96 -7.26 -4.39
N ILE A 88 -12.88 -7.06 -3.07
CA ILE A 88 -11.83 -6.26 -2.44
C ILE A 88 -10.47 -6.97 -2.50
N ASP A 89 -9.46 -6.25 -2.98
CA ASP A 89 -8.11 -6.79 -3.16
C ASP A 89 -7.02 -5.75 -2.85
N THR A 90 -7.21 -5.05 -1.72
CA THR A 90 -6.30 -4.02 -1.22
C THR A 90 -4.81 -4.43 -1.23
N PRO A 91 -4.42 -5.67 -0.86
CA PRO A 91 -3.03 -6.09 -0.89
C PRO A 91 -2.40 -6.07 -2.29
N HIS A 92 -3.16 -6.14 -3.37
CA HIS A 92 -2.60 -6.13 -4.71
C HIS A 92 -2.57 -4.74 -5.35
N ILE A 93 -2.97 -3.72 -4.61
CA ILE A 93 -2.96 -2.31 -5.05
C ILE A 93 -1.78 -1.58 -4.40
N VAL A 94 -1.11 -0.71 -5.17
CA VAL A 94 0.06 0.07 -4.71
C VAL A 94 -0.36 1.52 -4.58
N PRO A 95 -0.75 1.97 -3.38
CA PRO A 95 -1.53 3.19 -3.29
C PRO A 95 -0.64 4.45 -3.26
N VAL A 96 -1.05 5.46 -4.03
CA VAL A 96 -0.27 6.70 -4.22
C VAL A 96 -0.08 7.50 -2.95
N ASP A 97 -1.11 7.60 -2.12
CA ASP A 97 -1.10 8.29 -0.83
C ASP A 97 -0.06 7.71 0.13
N LEU A 98 -0.06 6.39 0.37
CA LEU A 98 0.93 5.73 1.22
C LEU A 98 2.36 6.04 0.76
N ASN A 99 2.60 5.93 -0.55
CA ASN A 99 3.93 6.15 -1.10
C ASN A 99 4.34 7.63 -1.03
N ALA A 100 3.40 8.56 -1.22
CA ALA A 100 3.63 9.98 -0.99
C ALA A 100 3.96 10.29 0.48
N PHE A 101 3.25 9.68 1.44
CA PHE A 101 3.56 9.82 2.87
C PHE A 101 4.94 9.28 3.20
N LEU A 102 5.32 8.11 2.68
CA LEU A 102 6.65 7.55 2.90
C LEU A 102 7.75 8.40 2.26
N GLN A 103 7.51 8.96 1.07
CA GLN A 103 8.45 9.88 0.44
C GLN A 103 8.66 11.13 1.29
N ASN A 104 7.58 11.72 1.80
CA ASN A 104 7.64 12.88 2.68
C ASN A 104 8.32 12.55 4.02
N ASN A 105 8.01 11.41 4.63
CA ASN A 105 8.66 10.94 5.85
C ASN A 105 10.18 10.79 5.68
N ALA A 106 10.63 10.26 4.54
CA ALA A 106 12.06 10.19 4.24
C ALA A 106 12.71 11.59 4.10
N ARG A 107 12.00 12.58 3.54
CA ARG A 107 12.48 13.97 3.50
C ARG A 107 12.59 14.58 4.90
N ILE A 108 11.57 14.41 5.73
CA ILE A 108 11.55 14.91 7.11
C ILE A 108 12.71 14.28 7.91
N LEU A 109 12.89 12.95 7.83
CA LEU A 109 14.00 12.26 8.47
C LEU A 109 15.35 12.78 7.98
N SER A 110 15.50 13.04 6.68
CA SER A 110 16.72 13.65 6.14
C SER A 110 17.01 15.01 6.77
N SER A 111 16.00 15.89 6.88
CA SER A 111 16.16 17.22 7.47
C SER A 111 16.52 17.15 8.96
N LEU A 112 15.77 16.37 9.75
CA LEU A 112 16.02 16.22 11.18
C LEU A 112 17.42 15.66 11.48
N TYR A 113 17.89 14.68 10.70
CA TYR A 113 19.25 14.18 10.86
C TYR A 113 20.33 15.19 10.47
N ALA A 114 20.05 16.07 9.51
CA ALA A 114 20.96 17.15 9.17
C ALA A 114 21.06 18.20 10.29
N GLU A 115 19.92 18.56 10.89
CA GLU A 115 19.85 19.54 12.00
C GLU A 115 20.66 19.10 13.22
N ILE A 116 20.65 17.80 13.55
CA ILE A 116 21.44 17.26 14.66
C ILE A 116 22.89 16.87 14.28
N GLY A 117 23.35 17.27 13.08
CA GLY A 117 24.73 17.05 12.63
C GLY A 117 25.05 15.62 12.15
N ASN A 118 24.06 14.76 11.94
CA ASN A 118 24.25 13.39 11.44
C ASN A 118 24.16 13.34 9.90
N ALA A 119 25.23 13.79 9.24
CA ALA A 119 25.29 13.87 7.77
C ALA A 119 25.10 12.51 7.07
N ALA A 120 25.57 11.41 7.68
CA ALA A 120 25.43 10.07 7.12
C ALA A 120 23.96 9.64 7.03
N LYS A 121 23.19 9.81 8.12
CA LYS A 121 21.76 9.49 8.11
C LYS A 121 20.95 10.47 7.27
N ALA A 122 21.30 11.75 7.27
CA ALA A 122 20.67 12.74 6.39
C ALA A 122 20.78 12.29 4.92
N THR A 123 22.00 11.96 4.47
CA THR A 123 22.25 11.48 3.11
C THR A 123 21.51 10.17 2.82
N HIS A 124 21.49 9.24 3.77
CA HIS A 124 20.76 7.98 3.65
C HIS A 124 19.26 8.21 3.35
N TYR A 125 18.58 9.03 4.15
CA TYR A 125 17.15 9.28 3.98
C TYR A 125 16.85 10.17 2.76
N LYS A 126 17.74 11.11 2.42
CA LYS A 126 17.64 11.85 1.15
C LYS A 126 17.64 10.89 -0.05
N HIS A 127 18.55 9.92 -0.07
CA HIS A 127 18.59 8.92 -1.13
C HIS A 127 17.30 8.08 -1.19
N ARG A 128 16.75 7.68 -0.03
CA ARG A 128 15.46 6.97 0.05
C ARG A 128 14.32 7.81 -0.52
N ALA A 129 14.24 9.09 -0.16
CA ALA A 129 13.22 10.02 -0.67
C ALA A 129 13.31 10.18 -2.18
N THR A 130 14.52 10.31 -2.75
CA THR A 130 14.73 10.38 -4.20
C THR A 130 14.29 9.09 -4.90
N LYS A 131 14.63 7.92 -4.34
CA LYS A 131 14.23 6.63 -4.93
C LYS A 131 12.72 6.39 -4.89
N LEU A 132 12.05 6.78 -3.81
CA LEU A 132 10.60 6.71 -3.72
C LEU A 132 9.95 7.66 -4.72
N LEU A 133 10.41 8.91 -4.83
CA LEU A 133 9.87 9.86 -5.82
C LEU A 133 10.00 9.33 -7.25
N GLN A 134 11.18 8.83 -7.63
CA GLN A 134 11.41 8.21 -8.94
C GLN A 134 10.48 7.02 -9.20
N ALA A 135 10.19 6.21 -8.18
CA ALA A 135 9.29 5.08 -8.30
C ALA A 135 7.82 5.52 -8.43
N ILE A 136 7.41 6.53 -7.66
CA ILE A 136 6.07 7.12 -7.72
C ILE A 136 5.85 7.71 -9.12
N GLU A 137 6.74 8.59 -9.58
CA GLU A 137 6.70 9.19 -10.93
C GLU A 137 6.69 8.13 -12.04
N ALA A 138 7.49 7.07 -11.91
CA ALA A 138 7.55 6.06 -12.94
C ALA A 138 6.29 5.18 -12.99
N ILE A 139 5.74 4.78 -11.85
CA ILE A 139 4.69 3.76 -11.79
C ILE A 139 3.29 4.36 -11.70
N LEU A 140 3.11 5.34 -10.81
CA LEU A 140 1.79 5.82 -10.38
C LEU A 140 1.32 7.06 -11.17
N TRP A 141 2.20 7.71 -11.94
CA TRP A 141 1.79 8.79 -12.82
C TRP A 141 1.19 8.26 -14.13
N ARG A 142 0.03 8.80 -14.50
CA ARG A 142 -0.64 8.52 -15.78
C ARG A 142 -0.69 9.79 -16.62
N GLU A 143 0.30 9.92 -17.52
CA GLU A 143 0.44 11.04 -18.44
C GLU A 143 -0.81 11.25 -19.30
N ASP A 144 -1.42 10.16 -19.77
CA ASP A 144 -2.65 10.18 -20.58
C ASP A 144 -3.87 10.75 -19.85
N ARG A 145 -3.82 10.79 -18.51
CA ARG A 145 -4.91 11.25 -17.63
C ARG A 145 -4.55 12.50 -16.85
N GLY A 146 -3.27 12.90 -16.84
CA GLY A 146 -2.76 14.03 -16.06
C GLY A 146 -2.95 13.88 -14.55
N MET A 147 -2.95 12.65 -14.04
CA MET A 147 -3.19 12.37 -12.62
C MET A 147 -2.40 11.17 -12.11
N TRP A 148 -2.27 11.10 -10.79
CA TRP A 148 -1.70 9.95 -10.09
C TRP A 148 -2.79 8.91 -9.81
N LEU A 149 -2.51 7.65 -10.13
CA LEU A 149 -3.38 6.49 -9.87
C LEU A 149 -2.56 5.38 -9.22
N ASP A 150 -3.25 4.50 -8.50
CA ASP A 150 -2.65 3.34 -7.85
C ASP A 150 -2.24 2.23 -8.85
#